data_AF-G1U015-F1
#
_entry.id   AF-G1U015-F1
#
_cell.length_a   1.000
_cell.length_b   1.000
_cell.length_c   1.000
_cell.angle_alpha   90.00
_cell.angle_beta   90.00
_cell.angle_gamma   90.00
#
_symmetry.space_group_name_H-M   'P 1'
#
loop_
_entity.id
_entity.type
_entity.pdbx_description
1 polymer ?
#
loop_
_entity_poly.entity_id
_entity_poly.type
_entity_poly.pdbx_seq_one_letter_code
_entity_poly.pdbx_strand_id
1 'polypeptide(L)'
;MRRRLGALLGLLWVQIFRVRGMQVQQSPSTLTAQEGVSSSLTCNFSNTANSVQWFRQNPGSSLVNLFFIATGTKQNGRLKATVNSQERYSTLHITSSQLEDSGTYLCAADTQCSQGVCCLDPNCSWACSCNPAHLPGRHVASA
;
A
#
# COMPACT_ATOMS: atom_id res chain seq x y z
N MET A 1 -2.57 42.71 21.44
CA MET A 1 -2.69 42.43 19.99
C MET A 1 -1.52 41.60 19.42
N ARG A 2 -0.25 41.83 19.81
CA ARG A 2 0.95 41.16 19.25
C ARG A 2 1.07 39.64 19.48
N ARG A 3 0.57 39.11 20.62
CA ARG A 3 0.61 37.66 20.94
C ARG A 3 -0.38 36.82 20.13
N ARG A 4 -1.54 37.38 19.76
CA ARG A 4 -2.54 36.70 18.93
C ARG A 4 -2.07 36.57 17.48
N LEU A 5 -1.32 37.55 16.98
CA LEU A 5 -0.70 37.52 15.66
C LEU A 5 0.33 36.39 15.54
N GLY A 6 1.17 36.21 16.58
CA GLY A 6 2.16 35.12 16.61
C GLY A 6 1.53 33.72 16.66
N ALA A 7 0.43 33.55 17.41
CA ALA A 7 -0.32 32.30 17.44
C ALA A 7 -1.01 31.99 16.09
N LEU A 8 -1.56 33.02 15.42
CA LEU A 8 -2.14 32.89 14.08
C LEU A 8 -1.07 32.54 13.03
N LEU A 9 0.10 33.17 13.08
CA LEU A 9 1.24 32.85 12.20
C LEU A 9 1.76 31.43 12.45
N GLY A 10 1.83 31.00 13.72
CA GLY A 10 2.22 29.62 14.07
C GLY A 10 1.23 28.56 13.58
N LEU A 11 -0.07 28.80 13.74
CA LEU A 11 -1.13 27.92 13.20
C LEU A 11 -1.11 27.88 11.67
N LEU A 12 -0.78 29.00 11.01
CA LEU A 12 -0.62 29.06 9.55
C LEU A 12 0.53 28.17 9.08
N TRP A 13 1.65 28.13 9.81
CA TRP A 13 2.81 27.27 9.50
C TRP A 13 2.51 25.77 9.64
N VAL A 14 1.67 25.37 10.61
CA VAL A 14 1.27 23.95 10.79
C VAL A 14 0.48 23.41 9.59
N GLN A 15 -0.27 24.27 8.88
CA GLN A 15 -1.01 23.87 7.68
C GLN A 15 -0.12 23.70 6.43
N ILE A 16 1.08 24.31 6.43
CA ILE A 16 1.98 24.33 5.26
C ILE A 16 2.71 22.98 5.06
N PHE A 17 2.80 22.13 6.09
CA PHE A 17 3.50 20.83 6.03
C PHE A 17 2.57 19.61 5.91
N ARG A 18 1.43 19.72 5.21
CA ARG A 18 0.63 18.53 4.87
C ARG A 18 1.32 17.73 3.76
N VAL A 19 1.96 16.63 4.14
CA VAL A 19 2.37 15.59 3.19
C VAL A 19 1.10 14.96 2.60
N ARG A 20 0.91 15.08 1.28
CA ARG A 20 -0.18 14.40 0.58
C ARG A 20 0.31 13.03 0.10
N GLY A 21 -0.16 11.97 0.75
CA GLY A 21 0.06 10.59 0.29
C GLY A 21 -0.96 10.15 -0.76
N MET A 22 -0.68 9.02 -1.42
CA MET A 22 -1.65 8.33 -2.28
C MET A 22 -2.80 7.82 -1.41
N GLN A 23 -4.04 8.20 -1.72
CA GLN A 23 -5.22 7.62 -1.08
C GLN A 23 -5.66 6.40 -1.88
N VAL A 24 -6.02 5.35 -1.14
CA VAL A 24 -6.47 4.07 -1.70
C VAL A 24 -7.85 3.76 -1.14
N GLN A 25 -8.81 3.45 -2.02
CA GLN A 25 -10.16 3.07 -1.65
C GLN A 25 -10.48 1.67 -2.20
N GLN A 26 -10.67 0.72 -1.29
CA GLN A 26 -11.03 -0.65 -1.64
C GLN A 26 -12.54 -0.89 -1.56
N SER A 27 -13.07 -1.65 -2.51
CA SER A 27 -14.47 -2.07 -2.52
C SER A 27 -14.63 -3.52 -3.03
N PRO A 28 -15.62 -4.26 -2.52
CA PRO A 28 -16.36 -3.97 -1.28
C PRO A 28 -15.45 -4.08 -0.04
N SER A 29 -15.85 -3.50 1.09
CA SER A 29 -15.13 -3.62 2.36
C SER A 29 -15.24 -5.01 2.99
N THR A 30 -16.38 -5.68 2.76
CA THR A 30 -16.62 -7.07 3.15
C THR A 30 -17.29 -7.77 1.97
N LEU A 31 -16.81 -8.96 1.64
CA LEU A 31 -17.36 -9.79 0.57
C LEU A 31 -17.64 -11.19 1.13
N THR A 32 -18.88 -11.66 0.94
CA THR A 32 -19.25 -13.06 1.20
C THR A 32 -19.39 -13.74 -0.16
N ALA A 33 -18.55 -14.75 -0.41
CA ALA A 33 -18.55 -15.52 -1.63
C ALA A 33 -19.02 -16.95 -1.35
N GLN A 34 -19.83 -17.51 -2.26
CA GLN A 34 -20.15 -18.93 -2.25
C GLN A 34 -19.07 -19.70 -2.99
N GLU A 35 -18.78 -20.92 -2.54
CA GLU A 35 -17.83 -21.80 -3.23
C GLU A 35 -18.24 -22.04 -4.68
N GLY A 36 -17.26 -22.02 -5.59
CA GLY A 36 -17.48 -22.14 -7.03
C GLY A 36 -17.92 -20.84 -7.72
N VAL A 37 -18.35 -19.82 -6.98
CA VAL A 37 -18.74 -18.51 -7.53
C VAL A 37 -17.51 -17.61 -7.67
N SER A 38 -17.45 -16.81 -8.74
CA SER A 38 -16.35 -15.88 -8.95
C SER A 38 -16.56 -14.58 -8.20
N SER A 39 -15.48 -14.02 -7.67
CA SER A 39 -15.46 -12.85 -6.80
C SER A 39 -14.51 -11.78 -7.33
N SER A 40 -14.81 -10.51 -7.08
CA SER A 40 -13.97 -9.39 -7.49
C SER A 40 -13.83 -8.35 -6.40
N LEU A 41 -12.62 -7.87 -6.23
CA LEU A 41 -12.26 -6.73 -5.38
C LEU A 41 -11.71 -5.63 -6.29
N THR A 42 -12.05 -4.38 -5.96
CA THR A 42 -11.60 -3.20 -6.69
C THR A 42 -10.84 -2.29 -5.75
N CYS A 43 -9.81 -1.66 -6.27
CA CYS A 43 -8.92 -0.76 -5.56
C CYS A 43 -8.76 0.51 -6.40
N ASN A 44 -9.28 1.64 -5.92
CA ASN A 44 -9.19 2.93 -6.59
C ASN A 44 -8.13 3.81 -5.93
N PHE A 45 -7.45 4.62 -6.74
CA PHE A 45 -6.37 5.49 -6.29
C PHE A 45 -6.74 6.96 -6.50
N SER A 46 -6.29 7.83 -5.60
CA SER A 46 -6.48 9.28 -5.77
C SER A 46 -5.69 9.86 -6.94
N ASN A 47 -4.62 9.20 -7.37
CA ASN A 47 -3.73 9.66 -8.44
C ASN A 47 -3.23 8.48 -9.28
N THR A 48 -2.55 8.78 -10.38
CA THR A 48 -1.91 7.79 -11.26
C THR A 48 -0.88 6.98 -10.46
N ALA A 49 -0.98 5.65 -10.49
CA ALA A 49 -0.05 4.75 -9.83
C ALA A 49 0.96 4.17 -10.84
N ASN A 50 2.25 4.18 -10.50
CA ASN A 50 3.30 3.52 -11.30
C ASN A 50 3.29 2.00 -11.12
N SER A 51 2.91 1.54 -9.92
CA SER A 51 2.74 0.12 -9.64
C SER A 51 1.73 -0.13 -8.53
N VAL A 52 1.13 -1.32 -8.57
CA VAL A 52 0.16 -1.80 -7.60
C VAL A 52 0.58 -3.18 -7.12
N GLN A 53 0.45 -3.40 -5.82
CA GLN A 53 0.61 -4.69 -5.17
C GLN A 53 -0.71 -5.18 -4.60
N TRP A 54 -0.98 -6.47 -4.78
CA TRP A 54 -2.07 -7.17 -4.10
C TRP A 54 -1.50 -8.14 -3.08
N PHE A 55 -2.11 -8.14 -1.90
CA PHE A 55 -1.76 -8.99 -0.77
C PHE A 55 -2.97 -9.76 -0.27
N ARG A 56 -2.67 -10.86 0.39
CA ARG A 56 -3.62 -11.61 1.19
C ARG A 56 -3.07 -11.85 2.59
N GLN A 57 -3.93 -11.72 3.57
CA GLN A 57 -3.65 -12.07 4.96
C GLN A 57 -4.69 -13.06 5.46
N ASN A 58 -4.23 -14.19 5.97
CA ASN A 58 -5.09 -15.12 6.70
C ASN A 58 -5.14 -14.70 8.18
N PRO A 59 -6.21 -15.04 8.91
CA PRO A 59 -6.29 -14.75 10.35
C PRO A 59 -5.06 -15.28 11.09
N GLY A 60 -4.34 -14.40 11.78
CA GLY A 60 -3.13 -14.76 12.54
C GLY A 60 -1.85 -14.97 11.70
N SER A 61 -1.88 -14.72 10.38
CA SER A 61 -0.70 -14.86 9.51
C SER A 61 -0.09 -13.51 9.10
N SER A 62 1.13 -13.57 8.56
CA SER A 62 1.74 -12.46 7.84
C SER A 62 1.02 -12.19 6.51
N LEU A 63 1.28 -11.01 5.94
CA LEU A 63 0.86 -10.67 4.58
C LEU A 63 1.63 -11.52 3.56
N VAL A 64 0.90 -12.09 2.61
CA VAL A 64 1.43 -12.83 1.46
C VAL A 64 1.23 -11.96 0.22
N ASN A 65 2.31 -11.68 -0.52
CA ASN A 65 2.19 -10.99 -1.81
C ASN A 65 1.59 -11.92 -2.87
N LEU A 66 0.52 -11.48 -3.51
CA LEU A 66 -0.12 -12.18 -4.63
C LEU A 66 0.43 -11.68 -5.97
N PHE A 67 0.48 -10.36 -6.14
CA PHE A 67 0.92 -9.72 -7.38
C PHE A 67 1.68 -8.42 -7.11
N PHE A 68 2.59 -8.11 -8.04
CA PHE A 68 3.18 -6.79 -8.26
C PHE A 68 3.04 -6.45 -9.75
N ILE A 69 2.33 -5.36 -10.08
CA ILE A 69 1.91 -5.02 -11.45
C ILE A 69 2.13 -3.53 -11.68
N ALA A 70 2.86 -3.17 -12.75
CA ALA A 70 2.98 -1.76 -13.16
C ALA A 70 1.73 -1.30 -13.92
N THR A 71 1.36 -2.03 -14.97
CA THR A 71 0.13 -1.83 -15.76
C THR A 71 -0.28 -3.15 -16.42
N GLY A 72 -1.52 -3.27 -16.87
CA GLY A 72 -2.02 -4.45 -17.56
C GLY A 72 -2.51 -5.54 -16.62
N THR A 73 -2.41 -6.80 -17.03
CA THR A 73 -3.03 -7.94 -16.32
C THR A 73 -1.98 -8.99 -15.95
N LYS A 74 -2.05 -9.53 -14.73
CA LYS A 74 -1.35 -10.74 -14.31
C LYS A 74 -2.33 -11.78 -13.79
N GLN A 75 -1.99 -13.04 -13.95
CA GLN A 75 -2.80 -14.17 -13.49
C GLN A 75 -1.89 -15.24 -12.90
N ASN A 76 -2.34 -15.84 -11.80
CA ASN A 76 -1.73 -17.02 -11.20
C ASN A 76 -2.85 -17.95 -10.72
N GLY A 77 -3.01 -19.09 -11.41
CA GLY A 77 -4.12 -20.00 -11.17
C GLY A 77 -5.48 -19.32 -11.29
N ARG A 78 -6.25 -19.37 -10.20
CA ARG A 78 -7.61 -18.79 -10.06
C ARG A 78 -7.61 -17.28 -9.81
N LEU A 79 -6.47 -16.71 -9.44
CA LEU A 79 -6.33 -15.29 -9.12
C LEU A 79 -5.88 -14.52 -10.36
N LYS A 80 -6.58 -13.43 -10.69
CA LYS A 80 -6.26 -12.53 -11.81
C LYS A 80 -6.35 -11.09 -11.34
N ALA A 81 -5.26 -10.34 -11.48
CA ALA A 81 -5.24 -8.92 -11.15
C ALA A 81 -4.99 -8.05 -12.38
N THR A 82 -5.74 -6.96 -12.49
CA THR A 82 -5.64 -5.98 -13.57
C THR A 82 -5.32 -4.61 -12.98
N VAL A 83 -4.45 -3.84 -13.61
CA VAL A 83 -4.12 -2.46 -13.25
C VAL A 83 -4.36 -1.57 -14.46
N ASN A 84 -5.18 -0.55 -14.28
CA ASN A 84 -5.28 0.57 -15.19
C ASN A 84 -4.81 1.84 -14.48
N SER A 85 -3.54 2.20 -14.68
CA SER A 85 -2.94 3.38 -14.05
C SER A 85 -3.59 4.69 -14.49
N GLN A 86 -4.04 4.78 -15.74
CA GLN A 86 -4.68 5.98 -16.28
C GLN A 86 -6.08 6.20 -15.68
N GLU A 87 -6.85 5.12 -15.56
CA GLU A 87 -8.17 5.13 -14.91
C GLU A 87 -8.08 5.01 -13.38
N ARG A 88 -6.86 4.94 -12.83
CA ARG A 88 -6.56 4.95 -11.39
C ARG A 88 -7.26 3.85 -10.62
N TYR A 89 -7.31 2.65 -11.17
CA TYR A 89 -7.78 1.49 -10.41
C TYR A 89 -7.00 0.21 -10.69
N SER A 90 -7.18 -0.74 -9.79
CA SER A 90 -6.83 -2.13 -9.96
C SER A 90 -7.98 -3.03 -9.52
N THR A 91 -8.12 -4.18 -10.16
CA THR A 91 -9.06 -5.23 -9.75
C THR A 91 -8.31 -6.51 -9.43
N LEU A 92 -8.80 -7.26 -8.45
CA LEU A 92 -8.41 -8.63 -8.15
C LEU A 92 -9.64 -9.52 -8.30
N HIS A 93 -9.57 -10.44 -9.26
CA HIS A 93 -10.60 -11.40 -9.58
C HIS A 93 -10.18 -12.79 -9.11
N ILE A 94 -11.08 -13.48 -8.42
CA ILE A 94 -10.93 -14.84 -7.93
C ILE A 94 -11.95 -15.69 -8.66
N THR A 95 -11.51 -16.56 -9.56
CA THR A 95 -12.42 -17.49 -10.25
C THR A 95 -12.69 -18.71 -9.37
N SER A 96 -13.93 -19.19 -9.38
CA SER A 96 -14.34 -20.39 -8.64
C SER A 96 -13.83 -20.37 -7.19
N SER A 97 -14.35 -19.43 -6.39
CA SER A 97 -13.88 -19.19 -5.02
C SER A 97 -13.92 -20.48 -4.20
N GLN A 98 -12.93 -20.69 -3.34
CA GLN A 98 -12.81 -21.87 -2.47
C GLN A 98 -12.73 -21.45 -1.00
N LEU A 99 -12.95 -22.39 -0.08
CA LEU A 99 -12.83 -22.13 1.35
C LEU A 99 -11.45 -21.59 1.73
N GLU A 100 -10.40 -22.09 1.09
CA GLU A 100 -9.05 -21.62 1.30
C GLU A 100 -8.76 -20.27 0.65
N ASP A 101 -9.73 -19.58 0.03
CA ASP A 101 -9.59 -18.18 -0.40
C ASP A 101 -10.01 -17.18 0.68
N SER A 102 -10.60 -17.64 1.78
CA SER A 102 -11.05 -16.78 2.87
C SER A 102 -9.88 -16.04 3.52
N GLY A 103 -9.99 -14.72 3.63
CA GLY A 103 -8.97 -13.87 4.22
C GLY A 103 -9.18 -12.39 3.93
N THR A 104 -8.28 -11.57 4.44
CA THR A 104 -8.25 -10.13 4.17
C THR A 104 -7.37 -9.86 2.96
N TYR A 105 -7.92 -9.17 1.95
CA TYR A 105 -7.20 -8.77 0.75
C TYR A 105 -6.91 -7.29 0.78
N LEU A 106 -5.64 -6.92 0.57
CA LEU A 106 -5.18 -5.53 0.62
C LEU A 106 -4.51 -5.16 -0.70
N CYS A 107 -4.73 -3.93 -1.15
CA CYS A 107 -3.98 -3.36 -2.25
C CYS A 107 -3.12 -2.19 -1.77
N ALA A 108 -1.98 -2.00 -2.43
CA ALA A 108 -1.14 -0.83 -2.21
C ALA A 108 -0.66 -0.29 -3.56
N ALA A 109 -0.74 1.02 -3.75
CA ALA A 109 -0.21 1.72 -4.93
C ALA A 109 0.99 2.56 -4.55
N ASP A 110 2.01 2.56 -5.41
CA ASP A 110 3.25 3.34 -5.25
C ASP A 110 3.83 3.25 -3.84
N THR A 111 4.14 2.03 -3.41
CA THR A 111 4.78 1.75 -2.13
C THR A 111 6.19 2.36 -2.10
N GLN A 112 6.29 3.62 -1.67
CA GLN A 112 7.56 4.26 -1.38
C GLN A 112 8.09 3.71 -0.05
N CYS A 113 9.14 2.90 -0.12
CA CYS A 113 9.97 2.60 1.04
C CYS A 113 10.61 3.92 1.50
N SER A 114 10.11 4.52 2.58
CA SER A 114 10.87 5.59 3.23
C SER A 114 12.12 4.95 3.83
N GLN A 115 13.28 5.20 3.23
CA GLN A 115 14.57 4.66 3.69
C GLN A 115 14.87 5.01 5.16
N GLY A 116 14.21 6.04 5.71
CA GLY A 116 14.35 6.45 7.11
C GLY A 116 13.53 5.68 8.14
N VAL A 117 12.40 5.05 7.75
CA VAL A 117 11.49 4.39 8.72
C VAL A 117 11.54 2.86 8.60
N CYS A 118 11.73 2.32 7.39
CA CYS A 118 11.79 0.87 7.17
C CYS A 118 13.02 0.19 7.81
N CYS A 119 14.09 0.95 8.07
CA CYS A 119 15.33 0.42 8.68
C CYS A 119 15.28 0.35 10.21
N LEU A 120 14.22 0.87 10.86
CA LEU A 120 14.07 0.89 12.31
C LEU A 120 13.28 -0.32 12.85
N ASP A 121 12.58 -1.04 11.98
CA ASP A 121 11.84 -2.26 12.35
C ASP A 121 12.50 -3.48 11.69
N PRO A 122 13.05 -4.44 12.46
CA PRO A 122 13.69 -5.64 11.91
C PRO A 122 12.74 -6.56 11.13
N ASN A 123 11.41 -6.36 11.19
CA ASN A 123 10.42 -7.15 10.46
C ASN A 123 10.02 -6.58 9.08
N CYS A 124 10.57 -5.44 8.66
CA CYS A 124 10.29 -4.83 7.36
C CYS A 124 11.11 -5.43 6.19
N SER A 125 11.27 -6.75 6.16
CA SER A 125 12.14 -7.45 5.20
C SER A 125 11.51 -7.77 3.85
N TRP A 126 10.19 -7.58 3.67
CA TRP A 126 9.48 -8.15 2.51
C TRP A 126 9.17 -7.18 1.38
N ALA A 127 9.49 -5.88 1.51
CA ALA A 127 9.15 -4.87 0.50
C ALA A 127 10.33 -4.03 -0.04
N CYS A 128 11.49 -4.04 0.62
CA CYS A 128 12.57 -3.09 0.30
C CYS A 128 13.93 -3.78 0.26
N SER A 129 14.61 -3.78 -0.89
CA SER A 129 16.05 -4.07 -0.94
C SER A 129 16.78 -2.85 -0.36
N CYS A 130 17.26 -2.94 0.87
CA CYS A 130 18.06 -1.88 1.49
C CYS A 130 19.39 -1.78 0.76
N ASN A 131 19.64 -0.70 0.01
CA ASN A 131 20.95 -0.45 -0.58
C ASN A 131 21.82 0.32 0.43
N PRO A 132 22.88 -0.28 1.02
CA PRO A 132 23.66 0.35 2.09
C PRO A 132 24.48 1.57 1.63
N ALA A 133 24.64 1.76 0.32
CA ALA A 133 25.55 2.75 -0.26
C ALA A 133 25.07 4.22 -0.19
N HIS A 134 23.91 4.50 0.41
CA HIS A 134 23.33 5.84 0.44
C HIS A 134 22.91 6.33 1.84
N LEU A 135 23.49 5.76 2.90
CA LEU A 135 23.32 6.34 4.23
C LEU A 135 24.23 7.57 4.38
N PRO A 136 23.68 8.76 4.71
CA PRO A 136 24.50 9.90 5.09
C PRO A 136 25.16 9.56 6.44
N GLY A 137 26.48 9.60 6.46
CA GLY A 137 27.32 9.15 7.58
C GLY A 137 26.84 9.69 8.93
N ARG A 138 26.48 8.77 9.83
CA ARG A 138 26.38 9.07 11.26
C ARG A 138 27.77 8.87 11.85
N HIS A 139 28.46 9.97 12.12
CA HIS A 139 29.55 9.99 13.09
C HIS A 139 29.01 9.44 14.41
N VAL A 140 29.50 8.26 14.80
CA VAL A 140 29.37 7.77 16.16
C VAL A 140 30.49 8.43 16.96
N ALA A 141 30.15 9.43 17.77
CA ALA A 141 31.01 9.85 18.85
C ALA A 141 30.83 8.84 19.99
N SER A 142 31.88 8.10 20.30
CA SER A 142 32.01 7.33 21.54
C SER A 142 32.46 8.28 22.65
N ALA A 143 31.75 8.25 23.78
CA ALA A 143 32.26 8.55 25.10
C ALA A 143 31.49 7.68 26.09
#